data_AF-A0AA42YUU4-F1
#
_entry.id   AF-A0AA42YUU4-F1
#
_cell.length_a   1.000
_cell.length_b   1.000
_cell.length_c   1.000
_cell.angle_alpha   90.00
_cell.angle_beta   90.00
_cell.angle_gamma   90.00
#
_symmetry.space_group_name_H-M   'P 1'
#
loop_
_entity.id
_entity.type
_entity.pdbx_description
1 polymer ?
#
loop_
_entity_poly.entity_id
_entity_poly.type
_entity_poly.pdbx_seq_one_letter_code
_entity_poly.pdbx_strand_id
1 'polypeptide(L)'
;MLKLKIRIFKNNDTAPDTTMTVPLAIIKVASKLVPRKAVKVLDDLGIDLDQIIEISKTEEPLGTLAEIEEHKKNRKIIISIE
;
A
#
# COMPACT_ATOMS: atom_id res chain seq x y z
N MET A 1 9.83 8.66 -10.02
CA MET A 1 9.84 8.43 -8.56
C MET A 1 8.70 7.51 -8.24
N LEU A 2 9.01 6.29 -7.80
CA LEU A 2 8.01 5.25 -7.57
C LEU A 2 7.08 5.61 -6.42
N LYS A 3 5.82 5.18 -6.56
CA LYS A 3 4.74 5.42 -5.62
C LYS A 3 4.02 4.11 -5.37
N LEU A 4 3.78 3.84 -4.08
CA LEU A 4 2.76 2.87 -3.70
C LEU A 4 1.39 3.50 -3.93
N LYS A 5 0.54 2.81 -4.68
CA LYS A 5 -0.85 3.20 -4.90
C LYS A 5 -1.78 2.14 -4.38
N ILE A 6 -2.75 2.57 -3.58
CA ILE A 6 -3.89 1.75 -3.18
C ILE A 6 -5.13 2.39 -3.78
N ARG A 7 -5.75 1.70 -4.72
CA ARG A 7 -6.98 2.12 -5.40
C ARG A 7 -8.13 1.26 -4.92
N ILE A 8 -9.20 1.90 -4.47
CA ILE A 8 -10.43 1.24 -4.04
C ILE A 8 -11.52 1.57 -5.05
N PHE A 9 -12.09 0.53 -5.63
CA PHE A 9 -13.22 0.59 -6.54
C PHE A 9 -14.46 0.08 -5.80
N LYS A 10 -15.59 0.75 -5.97
CA LYS A 10 -16.87 0.34 -5.39
C LYS A 10 -17.85 0.04 -6.52
N ASN A 11 -18.77 -0.88 -6.28
CA ASN A 11 -19.90 -1.16 -7.15
C ASN A 11 -19.51 -1.51 -8.60
N ASN A 12 -18.34 -2.14 -8.79
CA ASN A 12 -17.76 -2.45 -10.10
C ASN A 12 -17.57 -1.23 -11.02
N ASP A 13 -17.39 -0.04 -10.44
CA ASP A 13 -17.03 1.14 -11.21
C ASP A 13 -15.62 0.99 -11.81
N THR A 14 -15.43 1.60 -12.98
CA THR A 14 -14.16 1.67 -13.70
C THR A 14 -13.24 2.73 -13.13
N ALA A 15 -13.79 3.76 -12.47
CA ALA A 15 -13.02 4.78 -11.77
C ALA A 15 -12.82 4.39 -10.30
N PRO A 16 -11.63 4.64 -9.71
CA PRO A 16 -11.44 4.42 -8.29
C PRO A 16 -12.20 5.46 -7.48
N ASP A 17 -13.00 5.00 -6.51
CA ASP A 17 -13.68 5.84 -5.52
C ASP A 17 -12.66 6.51 -4.58
N THR A 18 -11.60 5.80 -4.22
CA THR A 18 -10.53 6.31 -3.37
C THR A 18 -9.17 5.91 -3.94
N THR A 19 -8.22 6.85 -3.99
CA THR A 19 -6.81 6.58 -4.32
C THR A 19 -5.90 7.12 -3.23
N MET A 20 -5.19 6.23 -2.53
CA MET A 20 -4.09 6.60 -1.66
C MET A 20 -2.78 6.51 -2.45
N THR A 21 -1.95 7.56 -2.36
CA THR A 21 -0.64 7.61 -3.03
C THR A 21 0.44 7.89 -1.99
N VAL A 22 1.43 7.00 -1.89
CA VAL A 22 2.57 7.15 -0.98
C VAL A 22 3.86 7.16 -1.78
N PRO A 23 4.63 8.26 -1.78
CA PRO A 23 5.94 8.28 -2.42
C PRO A 23 6.90 7.32 -1.71
N LEU A 24 7.47 6.35 -2.45
CA LEU A 24 8.33 5.33 -1.84
C LEU A 24 9.59 5.93 -1.23
N ALA A 25 10.16 6.98 -1.82
CA ALA A 25 11.39 7.57 -1.28
C ALA A 25 11.23 8.19 0.12
N ILE A 26 10.00 8.51 0.55
CA ILE A 26 9.78 9.04 1.91
C ILE A 26 9.58 7.93 2.93
N ILE A 27 9.20 6.71 2.51
CA ILE A 27 8.86 5.61 3.43
C ILE A 27 10.04 5.29 4.34
N LYS A 28 11.26 5.22 3.79
CA LYS A 28 12.48 4.96 4.56
C LYS A 28 12.78 6.01 5.63
N VAL A 29 12.38 7.26 5.40
CA VAL A 29 12.58 8.35 6.37
C VAL A 29 11.44 8.36 7.38
N ALA A 30 10.21 8.24 6.91
CA ALA A 30 9.01 8.18 7.74
C ALA A 30 9.09 7.00 8.72
N SER A 31 9.53 5.82 8.28
CA SER A 31 9.64 4.63 9.13
C SER A 31 10.58 4.82 10.32
N LYS A 32 11.63 5.64 10.18
CA LYS A 32 12.55 5.98 11.27
C LYS A 32 11.92 6.88 12.35
N LEU A 33 10.85 7.59 12.00
CA LEU A 33 10.10 8.47 12.91
C LEU A 33 8.91 7.74 13.55
N VAL A 34 8.58 6.53 13.09
CA VAL A 34 7.46 5.75 13.65
C VAL A 34 7.83 5.25 15.04
N PRO A 35 7.03 5.54 16.08
CA PRO A 35 7.25 5.00 17.42
C PRO A 35 7.17 3.48 17.44
N ARG A 36 8.05 2.80 18.20
CA ARG A 36 8.07 1.32 18.30
C ARG A 36 6.72 0.70 18.65
N LYS A 37 5.91 1.38 19.48
CA LYS A 37 4.55 0.93 19.81
C LYS A 37 3.66 0.83 18.58
N ALA A 38 3.75 1.77 17.64
CA ALA A 38 2.98 1.74 16.40
C ALA A 38 3.45 0.62 15.46
N VAL A 39 4.77 0.38 15.37
CA VAL A 39 5.31 -0.75 14.59
C VAL A 39 4.74 -2.08 15.10
N LYS A 40 4.67 -2.28 16.42
CA LYS A 40 4.10 -3.50 17.00
C LYS A 40 2.61 -3.67 16.66
N VAL A 41 1.84 -2.58 16.68
CA VAL A 41 0.42 -2.63 16.28
C VAL A 41 0.27 -3.00 14.81
N LEU A 42 1.16 -2.53 13.92
CA LEU A 42 1.15 -2.94 12.51
C LEU A 42 1.43 -4.43 12.37
N ASP A 43 2.42 -4.96 13.09
CA ASP A 43 2.77 -6.37 13.10
C ASP A 43 1.62 -7.26 13.62
N ASP A 44 0.97 -6.86 14.72
CA ASP A 44 -0.23 -7.54 15.25
C ASP A 44 -1.40 -7.57 14.25
N LEU A 45 -1.44 -6.63 13.29
CA LEU A 45 -2.39 -6.57 12.19
C LEU A 45 -1.91 -7.30 10.92
N GLY A 46 -0.74 -7.95 10.96
CA GLY A 46 -0.12 -8.66 9.85
C GLY A 46 0.57 -7.76 8.82
N ILE A 47 0.91 -6.53 9.18
CA ILE A 47 1.58 -5.56 8.31
C ILE A 47 3.06 -5.48 8.67
N ASP A 48 3.90 -6.10 7.84
CA ASP A 48 5.36 -6.08 7.97
C ASP A 48 5.94 -4.76 7.42
N LEU A 49 6.31 -3.86 8.33
CA LEU A 49 6.88 -2.55 7.97
C LEU A 49 8.24 -2.68 7.28
N ASP A 50 9.05 -3.68 7.61
CA ASP A 50 10.37 -3.86 7.02
C ASP A 50 10.25 -4.34 5.56
N GLN A 51 9.29 -5.21 5.27
CA GLN A 51 8.96 -5.57 3.88
C GLN A 51 8.49 -4.36 3.06
N ILE A 52 7.66 -3.48 3.65
CA ILE A 52 7.25 -2.24 2.98
C ILE A 52 8.47 -1.35 2.66
N ILE A 53 9.44 -1.26 3.58
CA ILE A 53 10.68 -0.51 3.35
C ILE A 53 11.54 -1.19 2.28
N GLU A 54 11.65 -2.52 2.28
CA GLU A 54 12.45 -3.26 1.30
C GLU A 54 11.91 -3.03 -0.12
N ILE A 55 10.60 -3.16 -0.28
CA ILE A 55 9.89 -2.86 -1.53
C ILE A 55 10.11 -1.40 -1.96
N SER A 56 10.26 -0.46 -1.02
CA SER A 56 10.52 0.95 -1.33
C SER A 56 11.90 1.23 -1.94
N LYS A 57 12.84 0.28 -1.84
CA LYS A 57 14.20 0.41 -2.39
C LYS A 57 14.27 0.04 -3.88
N THR A 58 13.24 -0.60 -4.41
CA THR A 58 13.17 -0.90 -5.83
C THR A 58 13.27 0.38 -6.66
N GLU A 59 13.98 0.32 -7.80
CA GLU A 59 14.11 1.44 -8.74
C GLU A 59 13.19 1.30 -9.97
N GLU A 60 12.57 0.13 -10.14
CA GLU A 60 11.68 -0.20 -11.26
C GLU A 60 10.21 -0.36 -10.83
N PRO A 61 9.23 0.01 -11.66
CA PRO A 61 7.83 -0.24 -11.33
C PRO A 61 7.56 -1.75 -11.25
N LEU A 62 6.96 -2.21 -10.15
CA LEU A 62 6.58 -3.62 -9.97
C LEU A 62 5.16 -3.91 -10.49
N GLY A 63 4.42 -2.89 -10.92
CA GLY A 63 3.05 -3.05 -11.40
C GLY A 63 2.10 -3.41 -10.26
N THR A 64 1.09 -4.25 -10.55
CA THR A 64 0.11 -4.71 -9.56
C THR A 64 0.74 -5.75 -8.64
N LEU A 65 0.78 -5.44 -7.33
CA LEU A 65 1.26 -6.34 -6.29
C LEU A 65 0.15 -7.26 -5.77
N ALA A 66 -1.05 -6.71 -5.60
CA ALA A 66 -2.19 -7.46 -5.09
C ALA A 66 -3.50 -6.93 -5.65
N GLU A 67 -4.42 -7.85 -5.89
CA GLU A 67 -5.81 -7.59 -6.26
C GLU A 67 -6.71 -8.32 -5.27
N ILE A 68 -7.60 -7.58 -4.60
CA ILE A 68 -8.50 -8.11 -3.57
C ILE A 68 -9.93 -7.81 -3.99
N GLU A 69 -10.75 -8.86 -4.09
CA GLU A 69 -12.19 -8.75 -4.31
C GLU A 69 -12.97 -9.01 -3.02
N GLU A 70 -13.62 -7.97 -2.49
CA GLU A 70 -14.53 -8.06 -1.36
C GLU A 70 -15.98 -8.17 -1.85
N HIS A 71 -16.40 -9.38 -2.23
CA HIS A 71 -17.74 -9.63 -2.79
C HIS A 71 -18.88 -9.16 -1.87
N LYS A 72 -18.77 -9.39 -0.55
CA LYS A 72 -19.80 -8.98 0.42
C LYS A 72 -20.04 -7.46 0.45
N LYS A 73 -19.03 -6.66 0.10
CA LYS A 73 -19.12 -5.20 0.09
C LYS A 73 -19.14 -4.60 -1.32
N ASN A 74 -19.13 -5.45 -2.36
CA ASN A 74 -18.99 -5.06 -3.75
C ASN A 74 -17.82 -4.08 -3.97
N ARG A 75 -16.63 -4.45 -3.47
CA ARG A 75 -15.41 -3.63 -3.54
C ARG A 75 -14.27 -4.40 -4.17
N LYS A 76 -13.45 -3.70 -4.92
CA LYS A 76 -12.16 -4.18 -5.42
C LYS A 76 -11.05 -3.26 -4.94
N ILE A 77 -9.97 -3.83 -4.42
CA ILE A 77 -8.80 -3.08 -3.96
C ILE A 77 -7.61 -3.52 -4.82
N ILE A 78 -6.93 -2.56 -5.43
CA ILE A 78 -5.69 -2.79 -6.19
C ILE A 78 -4.54 -2.10 -5.46
N ILE A 79 -3.49 -2.86 -5.17
CA ILE A 79 -2.24 -2.36 -4.61
C ILE A 79 -1.17 -2.47 -5.68
N SER A 80 -0.49 -1.36 -6.02
CA SER A 80 0.49 -1.31 -7.10
C SER A 80 1.69 -0.42 -6.79
N ILE A 81 2.81 -0.66 -7.47
CA ILE A 81 3.97 0.23 -7.49
C ILE A 81 4.22 0.73 -8.90
N GLU A 82 4.14 2.06 -9.04
CA GLU A 82 4.19 2.81 -10.31
C GLU A 82 5.00 4.10 -10.19
#